data_AF-A0A3C0RDP3-F1
#
_entry.id   AF-A0A3C0RDP3-F1
#
_cell.length_a   1.000
_cell.length_b   1.000
_cell.length_c   1.000
_cell.angle_alpha   90.00
_cell.angle_beta   90.00
_cell.angle_gamma   90.00
#
_symmetry.space_group_name_H-M   'P 1'
#
loop_
_entity.id
_entity.type
_entity.pdbx_description
1 polymer ?
#
loop_
_entity_poly.entity_id
_entity_poly.type
_entity_poly.pdbx_seq_one_letter_code
_entity_poly.pdbx_strand_id
1 'polypeptide(L)'
;MIPAYLQEKFSKQSYDPNNFFLIAGPCVVESEELVMEIAEKVYGICQKLGIPYVFKASYRKANRTSASSFTGLGDDLGLSLIKKTGDTFGLPTTSDIHAHEEAAMAAPFIDILQIPAFLCRQTDLLIAAAETGKIVNVKKGQFVS
;
A
#
# COMPACT_ATOMS: atom_id res chain seq x y z
N MET A 1 -0.94 0.07 21.07
CA MET A 1 -2.22 -0.63 20.83
C MET A 1 -2.71 -0.28 19.44
N ILE A 2 -2.99 -1.28 18.62
CA ILE A 2 -3.51 -1.09 17.25
C ILE A 2 -4.94 -0.52 17.29
N PRO A 3 -5.24 0.57 16.55
CA PRO A 3 -6.58 1.14 16.46
C PRO A 3 -7.65 0.13 16.00
N ALA A 4 -8.87 0.22 16.55
CA ALA A 4 -9.96 -0.72 16.26
C ALA A 4 -10.25 -0.89 14.75
N TYR A 5 -10.23 0.21 13.99
CA TYR A 5 -10.48 0.18 12.54
C TYR A 5 -9.38 -0.54 11.72
N LEU A 6 -8.21 -0.82 12.33
CA LEU A 6 -7.14 -1.61 11.73
C LEU A 6 -7.14 -3.07 12.18
N GLN A 7 -7.77 -3.39 13.32
CA GLN A 7 -7.75 -4.76 13.87
C GLN A 7 -8.39 -5.77 12.91
N GLU A 8 -9.48 -5.39 12.24
CA GLU A 8 -10.14 -6.21 11.22
C GLU A 8 -9.18 -6.57 10.08
N LYS A 9 -8.31 -5.63 9.67
CA LYS A 9 -7.34 -5.85 8.59
C LYS A 9 -6.22 -6.81 8.95
N PHE A 10 -5.92 -6.95 10.23
CA PHE A 10 -4.93 -7.91 10.73
C PHE A 10 -5.56 -9.21 11.23
N SER A 11 -6.87 -9.42 11.05
CA SER A 11 -7.59 -10.60 11.57
C SER A 11 -7.04 -11.95 11.11
N LYS A 12 -6.33 -11.99 9.97
CA LYS A 12 -5.68 -13.19 9.43
C LYS A 12 -4.25 -13.41 9.96
N GLN A 13 -3.74 -12.52 10.80
CA GLN A 13 -2.38 -12.57 11.33
C GLN A 13 -2.38 -12.89 12.82
N SER A 14 -1.34 -13.60 13.27
CA SER A 14 -1.02 -13.77 14.69
C SER A 14 0.03 -12.73 15.07
N TYR A 15 -0.27 -11.86 16.03
CA TYR A 15 0.60 -10.76 16.45
C TYR A 15 0.31 -10.30 17.89
N ASP A 16 1.23 -9.54 18.49
CA ASP A 16 1.00 -8.87 19.77
C ASP A 16 0.30 -7.52 19.53
N PRO A 17 -0.91 -7.30 20.07
CA PRO A 17 -1.65 -6.04 19.87
C PRO A 17 -0.98 -4.80 20.51
N ASN A 18 0.02 -5.01 21.37
CA ASN A 18 0.81 -3.93 21.96
C ASN A 18 1.97 -3.48 21.07
N ASN A 19 2.35 -4.26 20.07
CA ASN A 19 3.37 -3.88 19.11
C ASN A 19 2.90 -2.76 18.17
N PHE A 20 3.88 -2.10 17.54
CA PHE A 20 3.63 -1.29 16.35
C PHE A 20 3.27 -2.19 15.16
N PHE A 21 2.61 -1.64 14.13
CA PHE A 21 2.44 -2.34 12.85
C PHE A 21 3.46 -1.83 11.83
N LEU A 22 3.87 -2.71 10.91
CA LEU A 22 4.81 -2.40 9.85
C LEU A 22 4.09 -2.23 8.51
N ILE A 23 4.39 -1.14 7.80
CA ILE A 23 4.11 -1.01 6.36
C ILE A 23 5.43 -1.16 5.62
N ALA A 24 5.60 -2.23 4.85
CA ALA A 24 6.87 -2.49 4.15
C ALA A 24 6.69 -3.33 2.88
N GLY A 25 7.66 -3.24 1.99
CA GLY A 25 7.72 -3.98 0.74
C GLY A 25 8.58 -3.23 -0.29
N PRO A 26 8.57 -3.62 -1.57
CA PRO A 26 9.37 -2.97 -2.58
C PRO A 26 8.89 -1.55 -2.90
N CYS A 27 9.76 -0.76 -3.53
CA CYS A 27 9.42 0.61 -3.92
C CYS A 27 8.31 0.62 -4.99
N VAL A 28 8.47 -0.22 -6.02
CA VAL A 28 7.58 -0.37 -7.17
C VAL A 28 7.45 -1.86 -7.51
N VAL A 29 6.36 -2.26 -8.15
CA VAL A 29 6.22 -3.61 -8.72
C VAL A 29 7.09 -3.73 -9.96
N GLU A 30 8.12 -4.58 -9.89
CA GLU A 30 9.07 -4.83 -11.00
C GLU A 30 8.87 -6.21 -11.63
N SER A 31 8.48 -7.22 -10.84
CA SER A 31 8.08 -8.54 -11.30
C SER A 31 7.24 -9.24 -10.22
N GLU A 32 6.56 -10.34 -10.58
CA GLU A 32 5.82 -11.16 -9.62
C GLU A 32 6.76 -11.81 -8.60
N GLU A 33 7.87 -12.38 -9.08
CA GLU A 33 8.85 -13.08 -8.26
C GLU A 33 9.40 -12.17 -7.16
N LEU A 34 9.73 -10.92 -7.53
CA LEU A 34 10.28 -9.94 -6.58
C LEU A 34 9.29 -9.59 -5.48
N VAL A 35 8.02 -9.30 -5.82
CA VAL A 35 7.02 -8.90 -4.82
C VAL A 35 6.69 -10.06 -3.88
N MET A 36 6.63 -11.28 -4.40
CA MET A 36 6.36 -12.49 -3.63
C MET A 36 7.53 -12.83 -2.68
N GLU A 37 8.77 -12.78 -3.17
CA GLU A 37 9.97 -13.06 -2.36
C GLU A 37 10.11 -12.05 -1.20
N ILE A 38 9.91 -10.76 -1.48
CA ILE A 38 10.00 -9.73 -0.44
C ILE A 38 8.88 -9.91 0.58
N ALA A 39 7.64 -10.14 0.14
CA ALA A 39 6.51 -10.36 1.02
C ALA A 39 6.74 -11.56 1.95
N GLU A 40 7.18 -12.70 1.41
CA GLU A 40 7.47 -13.91 2.17
C GLU A 40 8.51 -13.66 3.27
N LYS A 41 9.64 -13.03 2.91
CA LYS A 41 10.73 -12.75 3.85
C LYS A 41 10.28 -11.83 4.97
N VAL A 42 9.62 -10.72 4.64
CA VAL A 42 9.16 -9.74 5.63
C VAL A 42 8.05 -10.33 6.50
N TYR A 43 7.11 -11.06 5.91
CA TYR A 43 6.06 -11.77 6.64
C TYR A 43 6.64 -12.76 7.66
N GLY A 44 7.59 -13.60 7.26
CA GLY A 44 8.22 -14.56 8.16
C GLY A 44 8.97 -13.91 9.33
N ILE A 45 9.58 -12.74 9.11
CA ILE A 45 10.21 -11.94 10.18
C ILE A 45 9.14 -11.37 11.12
N CYS A 46 8.10 -10.75 10.57
CA CYS A 46 7.02 -10.15 11.34
C CYS A 46 6.27 -11.18 12.19
N GLN A 47 6.01 -12.37 11.65
CA GLN A 47 5.38 -13.47 12.36
C GLN A 47 6.21 -13.91 13.57
N LYS A 48 7.54 -14.07 13.42
CA LYS A 48 8.44 -14.45 14.52
C LYS A 48 8.49 -13.40 15.63
N LEU A 49 8.36 -12.12 15.28
CA LEU A 49 8.43 -11.01 16.21
C LEU A 49 7.05 -10.57 16.75
N GLY A 50 5.96 -11.19 16.27
CA GLY A 50 4.60 -10.79 16.61
C GLY A 50 4.24 -9.37 16.18
N ILE A 51 4.75 -8.93 15.01
CA ILE A 51 4.51 -7.59 14.46
C ILE A 51 3.42 -7.69 13.38
N PRO A 52 2.29 -6.97 13.49
CA PRO A 52 1.31 -6.90 12.41
C PRO A 52 1.89 -6.21 11.16
N TYR A 53 1.62 -6.77 9.97
CA TYR A 53 2.28 -6.38 8.73
C TYR A 53 1.27 -6.01 7.62
N VAL A 54 1.53 -4.89 6.94
CA VAL A 54 0.87 -4.43 5.71
C VAL A 54 1.87 -4.48 4.56
N PHE A 55 1.56 -5.23 3.51
CA PHE A 55 2.40 -5.26 2.31
C PHE A 55 2.25 -3.97 1.51
N LYS A 56 3.37 -3.34 1.15
CA LYS A 56 3.39 -2.10 0.35
C LYS A 56 4.18 -2.27 -0.93
N ALA A 57 3.60 -1.86 -2.05
CA ALA A 57 4.32 -1.56 -3.28
C ALA A 57 3.59 -0.46 -4.06
N SER A 58 4.31 0.29 -4.91
CA SER A 58 3.66 1.21 -5.86
C SER A 58 3.41 0.45 -7.17
N TYR A 59 2.20 0.48 -7.73
CA TYR A 59 1.97 -0.03 -9.10
C TYR A 59 2.58 0.89 -10.15
N ARG A 60 2.65 2.19 -9.85
CA ARG A 60 3.23 3.22 -10.72
C ARG A 60 4.04 4.27 -9.95
N LYS A 61 5.10 4.79 -10.57
CA LYS A 61 5.86 5.96 -10.14
C LYS A 61 5.52 7.16 -11.05
N ALA A 62 4.61 8.03 -10.61
CA ALA A 62 4.15 9.18 -11.41
C ALA A 62 5.02 10.45 -11.26
N ASN A 63 6.10 10.39 -10.49
CA ASN A 63 6.91 11.57 -10.12
C ASN A 63 8.42 11.34 -10.34
N ARG A 64 8.79 10.55 -11.35
CA ARG A 64 10.19 10.39 -11.75
C ARG A 64 10.72 11.71 -12.31
N THR A 65 11.97 12.03 -12.01
CA THR A 65 12.62 13.25 -12.54
C THR A 65 12.85 13.19 -14.06
N SER A 66 13.07 11.99 -14.61
CA SER A 66 13.26 11.78 -16.05
C SER A 66 12.09 10.99 -16.64
N ALA A 67 11.59 11.41 -17.80
CA ALA A 67 10.52 10.75 -18.54
C ALA A 67 10.91 9.35 -19.08
N SER A 68 12.20 9.08 -19.28
CA SER A 68 12.69 7.76 -19.74
C SER A 68 12.87 6.74 -18.62
N SER A 69 12.59 7.15 -17.38
CA SER A 69 12.72 6.28 -16.22
C SER A 69 11.63 5.22 -16.17
N PHE A 70 11.97 4.01 -15.71
CA PHE A 70 10.98 2.97 -15.41
C PHE A 70 9.92 3.47 -14.42
N THR A 71 8.65 3.27 -14.74
CA THR A 71 7.53 3.72 -13.89
C THR A 71 6.72 2.58 -13.29
N GLY A 72 6.90 1.33 -13.72
CA GLY A 72 6.09 0.18 -13.32
C GLY A 72 5.69 -0.66 -14.53
N LEU A 73 5.00 -1.77 -14.29
CA LEU A 73 4.56 -2.71 -15.32
C LEU A 73 3.24 -2.35 -16.02
N GLY A 74 2.62 -1.24 -15.61
CA GLY A 74 1.24 -0.87 -15.95
C GLY A 74 0.28 -1.07 -14.77
N ASP A 75 -0.80 -0.30 -14.75
CA ASP A 75 -1.66 -0.17 -13.57
C ASP A 75 -2.36 -1.48 -13.21
N ASP A 76 -3.07 -2.10 -14.15
CA ASP A 76 -3.83 -3.34 -13.91
C ASP A 76 -2.92 -4.49 -13.47
N LEU A 77 -1.78 -4.67 -14.15
CA LEU A 77 -0.82 -5.71 -13.80
C LEU A 77 -0.18 -5.42 -12.44
N GLY A 78 0.24 -4.18 -12.17
CA GLY A 78 0.83 -3.82 -10.89
C GLY A 78 -0.13 -4.03 -9.71
N LEU A 79 -1.39 -3.59 -9.86
CA LEU A 79 -2.42 -3.74 -8.84
C LEU A 79 -2.83 -5.20 -8.63
N SER A 80 -2.99 -5.98 -9.70
CA SER A 80 -3.31 -7.41 -9.59
C SER A 80 -2.21 -8.19 -8.89
N LEU A 81 -0.92 -7.87 -9.14
CA LEU A 81 0.20 -8.48 -8.43
C LEU A 81 0.22 -8.11 -6.94
N ILE A 82 -0.02 -6.85 -6.60
CA ILE A 82 -0.12 -6.42 -5.18
C ILE A 82 -1.24 -7.19 -4.47
N LYS A 83 -2.43 -7.27 -5.08
CA LYS A 83 -3.56 -8.01 -4.54
C LYS A 83 -3.22 -9.50 -4.35
N LYS A 84 -2.64 -10.13 -5.37
CA LYS A 84 -2.24 -11.54 -5.35
C LYS A 84 -1.25 -11.84 -4.23
N THR A 85 -0.27 -10.96 -4.01
CA THR A 85 0.68 -11.07 -2.90
C THR A 85 -0.03 -10.94 -1.55
N GLY A 86 -0.91 -9.95 -1.38
CA GLY A 86 -1.71 -9.79 -0.16
C GLY A 86 -2.57 -11.03 0.14
N ASP A 87 -3.28 -11.55 -0.85
CA ASP A 87 -4.13 -12.72 -0.72
C ASP A 87 -3.34 -13.99 -0.35
N THR A 88 -2.16 -14.18 -0.95
CA THR A 88 -1.30 -15.36 -0.73
C THR A 88 -0.80 -15.45 0.71
N PHE A 89 -0.41 -14.31 1.30
CA PHE A 89 0.14 -14.27 2.66
C PHE A 89 -0.87 -13.83 3.73
N GLY A 90 -2.12 -13.58 3.34
CA GLY A 90 -3.16 -13.08 4.25
C GLY A 90 -2.87 -11.68 4.79
N LEU A 91 -2.22 -10.83 3.99
CA LEU A 91 -1.77 -9.50 4.37
C LEU A 91 -2.71 -8.41 3.81
N PRO A 92 -3.04 -7.37 4.59
CA PRO A 92 -3.59 -6.16 4.04
C PRO A 92 -2.55 -5.47 3.14
N THR A 93 -3.02 -4.76 2.13
CA THR A 93 -2.17 -4.13 1.11
C THR A 93 -2.29 -2.61 1.10
N THR A 94 -1.21 -1.94 0.71
CA THR A 94 -1.23 -0.49 0.47
C THR A 94 -0.45 -0.11 -0.79
N SER A 95 -1.02 0.82 -1.56
CA SER A 95 -0.41 1.41 -2.74
C SER A 95 -0.83 2.88 -2.87
N ASP A 96 -0.01 3.66 -3.55
CA ASP A 96 -0.24 5.08 -3.79
C ASP A 96 -0.96 5.35 -5.11
N ILE A 97 -2.00 6.18 -5.05
CA ILE A 97 -2.76 6.67 -6.21
C ILE A 97 -2.31 8.10 -6.57
N HIS A 98 -2.30 8.42 -7.87
CA HIS A 98 -1.69 9.65 -8.39
C HIS A 98 -2.68 10.62 -9.05
N ALA A 99 -3.91 10.18 -9.29
CA ALA A 99 -5.03 10.98 -9.81
C ALA A 99 -6.35 10.50 -9.21
N HIS A 100 -7.39 11.32 -9.26
CA HIS A 100 -8.66 11.06 -8.57
C HIS A 100 -9.43 9.91 -9.22
N GLU A 101 -9.33 9.75 -10.54
CA GLU A 101 -9.91 8.65 -11.32
C GLU A 101 -9.31 7.29 -10.95
N GLU A 102 -8.07 7.28 -10.43
CA GLU A 102 -7.38 6.06 -10.01
C GLU A 102 -7.94 5.47 -8.71
N ALA A 103 -8.65 6.27 -7.89
CA ALA A 103 -9.13 5.83 -6.58
C ALA A 103 -10.11 4.66 -6.70
N ALA A 104 -11.14 4.80 -7.54
CA ALA A 104 -12.12 3.75 -7.77
C ALA A 104 -11.52 2.53 -8.47
N MET A 105 -10.54 2.75 -9.36
CA MET A 105 -9.83 1.69 -10.08
C MET A 105 -8.93 0.86 -9.15
N ALA A 106 -8.23 1.48 -8.21
CA ALA A 106 -7.33 0.80 -7.28
C ALA A 106 -8.05 0.15 -6.08
N ALA A 107 -9.21 0.66 -5.67
CA ALA A 107 -9.93 0.20 -4.49
C ALA A 107 -10.26 -1.32 -4.45
N PRO A 108 -10.59 -2.00 -5.56
CA PRO A 108 -10.80 -3.46 -5.55
C PRO A 108 -9.54 -4.26 -5.18
N PHE A 109 -8.35 -3.68 -5.38
CA PHE A 109 -7.06 -4.34 -5.18
C PHE A 109 -6.40 -3.99 -3.85
N ILE A 110 -6.67 -2.79 -3.33
CA ILE A 110 -5.93 -2.18 -2.23
C ILE A 110 -6.81 -1.98 -0.99
N ASP A 111 -6.29 -2.33 0.19
CA ASP A 111 -6.98 -2.11 1.47
C ASP A 111 -6.80 -0.68 2.00
N ILE A 112 -5.60 -0.12 1.80
CA ILE A 112 -5.20 1.19 2.29
C ILE A 112 -4.66 2.03 1.11
N LEU A 113 -5.43 3.03 0.68
CA LEU A 113 -5.02 3.96 -0.37
C LEU A 113 -4.06 5.00 0.20
N GLN A 114 -2.85 5.08 -0.35
CA GLN A 114 -1.85 6.05 0.09
C GLN A 114 -1.91 7.30 -0.80
N ILE A 115 -1.92 8.48 -0.17
CA ILE A 115 -1.83 9.76 -0.88
C ILE A 115 -0.37 10.21 -0.89
N PRO A 116 0.26 10.41 -2.07
CA PRO A 116 1.63 10.90 -2.18
C PRO A 116 1.84 12.26 -1.49
N ALA A 117 3.04 12.48 -0.95
CA ALA A 117 3.36 13.69 -0.20
C ALA A 117 3.13 14.98 -1.01
N PHE A 118 3.48 15.00 -2.30
CA PHE A 118 3.25 16.15 -3.18
C PHE A 118 1.78 16.38 -3.51
N LEU A 119 0.92 15.37 -3.33
CA LEU A 119 -0.50 15.42 -3.65
C LEU A 119 -1.38 15.53 -2.39
N CYS A 120 -0.79 15.65 -1.20
CA CYS A 120 -1.50 15.61 0.08
C CYS A 120 -2.53 16.74 0.33
N ARG A 121 -2.60 17.73 -0.56
CA ARG A 121 -3.56 18.85 -0.52
C ARG A 121 -4.47 18.92 -1.75
N GLN A 122 -4.42 17.94 -2.66
CA GLN A 122 -5.29 17.90 -3.83
C GLN A 122 -6.68 17.45 -3.38
N THR A 123 -7.62 18.40 -3.34
CA THR A 123 -8.94 18.18 -2.72
C THR A 123 -9.72 17.08 -3.43
N ASP A 124 -9.76 17.10 -4.76
CA ASP A 124 -10.50 16.09 -5.55
C ASP A 124 -9.93 14.69 -5.36
N LEU A 125 -8.60 14.56 -5.25
CA LEU A 125 -7.94 13.28 -4.96
C LEU A 125 -8.32 12.75 -3.57
N LEU A 126 -8.36 13.62 -2.55
CA LEU A 126 -8.72 13.25 -1.19
C LEU A 126 -10.19 12.85 -1.09
N ILE A 127 -11.08 13.58 -1.75
CA ILE A 127 -12.51 13.25 -1.83
C ILE A 127 -12.69 11.89 -2.52
N ALA A 128 -12.11 11.70 -3.71
CA ALA A 128 -12.23 10.45 -4.45
C ALA A 128 -11.68 9.26 -3.64
N ALA A 129 -10.55 9.42 -2.94
CA ALA A 129 -10.03 8.39 -2.05
C ALA A 129 -10.98 8.05 -0.89
N ALA A 130 -11.60 9.07 -0.28
CA ALA A 130 -12.56 8.89 0.81
C ALA A 130 -13.85 8.19 0.35
N GLU A 131 -14.36 8.52 -0.84
CA GLU A 131 -15.56 7.93 -1.44
C GLU A 131 -15.43 6.42 -1.68
N THR A 132 -14.21 5.90 -1.81
CA THR A 132 -13.98 4.45 -1.94
C THR A 132 -14.30 3.65 -0.66
N GLY A 133 -14.43 4.32 0.49
CA GLY A 133 -14.60 3.68 1.79
C GLY A 133 -13.36 2.92 2.28
N LYS A 134 -12.22 3.03 1.60
CA LYS A 134 -10.94 2.44 2.03
C LYS A 134 -10.28 3.29 3.11
N ILE A 135 -9.35 2.68 3.83
CA ILE A 135 -8.48 3.42 4.75
C ILE A 135 -7.56 4.32 3.90
N VAL A 136 -7.37 5.57 4.33
CA VAL A 136 -6.50 6.52 3.63
C VAL A 136 -5.24 6.77 4.45
N ASN A 137 -4.07 6.57 3.84
CA ASN A 137 -2.76 6.85 4.42
C ASN A 137 -2.16 8.11 3.76
N VAL A 138 -2.25 9.26 4.42
CA VAL A 138 -1.74 10.52 3.87
C VAL A 138 -0.26 10.69 4.21
N LYS A 139 0.60 10.72 3.20
CA LYS A 139 2.00 11.13 3.40
C LYS A 139 2.04 12.64 3.62
N LYS A 140 2.55 13.08 4.78
CA LYS A 140 2.76 14.51 5.07
C LYS A 140 3.67 15.12 4.00
N GLY A 141 3.17 16.14 3.29
CA GLY A 141 3.96 16.91 2.35
C GLY A 141 5.18 17.52 3.05
N GLN A 142 6.34 17.48 2.40
CA GLN A 142 7.58 18.04 2.94
C GLN A 142 7.47 19.56 3.18
N PHE A 143 6.53 20.22 2.50
CA PHE A 143 6.20 21.64 2.62
C PHE A 143 5.10 21.94 3.64
N VAL A 144 4.54 20.93 4.31
CA VAL A 144 3.48 21.09 5.32
C VAL A 144 4.14 21.09 6.70
N SER A 145 3.92 22.15 7.49
CA SER A 145 4.35 22.26 8.88
C SER A 145 3.56 21.32 9.77
#